data_AF-A0A2T6FMR1-F1
#
_entry.id   AF-A0A2T6FMR1-F1
#
_cell.length_a   1.000
_cell.length_b   1.000
_cell.length_c   1.000
_cell.angle_alpha   90.00
_cell.angle_beta   90.00
_cell.angle_gamma   90.00
#
_symmetry.space_group_name_H-M   'P 1'
#
loop_
_entity.id
_entity.type
_entity.pdbx_description
1 polymer ?
#
loop_
_entity_poly.entity_id
_entity_poly.type
_entity_poly.pdbx_seq_one_letter_code
_entity_poly.pdbx_strand_id
1 'polypeptide(L)'
;MKILKMIFAISIFAALSLNANAGTITVKCHWVPSHPGPVGANGFLCYDEGSAVASKRVGTGANTGNCSTYIYTTGYSYTGNTCDPTILKTVPDNYTPPPYCGPNSDELYGDVYVSEPPNGPATFFPTAEVNAYCGACGYNSYHIASYAYGAYFRVYCKH
;
A
#
# COMPACT_ATOMS: atom_id res chain seq x y z
N MET A 1 12.52 59.60 -27.08
CA MET A 1 11.24 59.24 -27.73
C MET A 1 11.52 57.95 -28.51
N LYS A 2 10.90 56.77 -28.33
CA LYS A 2 9.57 56.25 -27.90
C LYS A 2 9.88 54.99 -27.04
N ILE A 3 9.37 54.68 -25.84
CA ILE A 3 8.01 54.47 -25.29
C ILE A 3 7.22 53.27 -25.87
N LEU A 4 6.97 52.27 -24.97
CA LEU A 4 5.83 51.30 -24.84
C LEU A 4 5.84 50.06 -25.79
N LYS A 5 5.60 48.79 -25.39
CA LYS A 5 4.80 48.13 -24.32
C LYS A 5 5.35 46.75 -23.91
N MET A 6 5.20 46.38 -22.63
CA MET A 6 5.14 45.01 -22.10
C MET A 6 3.99 44.21 -22.75
N ILE A 7 4.15 42.90 -22.97
CA ILE A 7 3.17 41.87 -22.58
C ILE A 7 3.92 40.58 -22.19
N PHE A 8 3.74 40.19 -20.92
CA PHE A 8 4.02 38.88 -20.35
C PHE A 8 3.18 37.80 -21.05
N ALA A 9 3.79 36.68 -21.44
CA ALA A 9 3.08 35.42 -21.62
C ALA A 9 3.89 34.29 -21.01
N ILE A 10 3.84 34.25 -19.67
CA ILE A 10 4.00 33.03 -18.90
C ILE A 10 3.09 31.97 -19.49
N SER A 11 3.65 30.86 -19.97
CA SER A 11 2.91 29.62 -20.18
C SER A 11 3.46 28.59 -19.19
N ILE A 12 3.00 28.70 -17.95
CA ILE A 12 3.17 27.68 -16.91
C ILE A 12 1.92 26.80 -16.93
N PHE A 13 2.16 25.50 -17.15
CA PHE A 13 1.46 24.30 -16.65
C PHE A 13 -0.08 24.22 -16.65
N ALA A 14 -0.61 23.10 -17.15
CA ALA A 14 -1.21 22.06 -16.29
C ALA A 14 -1.83 20.92 -17.12
N ALA A 15 -1.09 19.83 -17.29
CA ALA A 15 -1.66 18.48 -17.38
C ALA A 15 -0.57 17.43 -17.05
N LEU A 16 0.14 17.64 -15.95
CA LEU A 16 0.81 16.56 -15.23
C LEU A 16 0.01 16.37 -13.95
N SER A 17 -1.14 15.70 -14.04
CA SER A 17 -1.67 15.01 -12.87
C SER A 17 -0.85 13.72 -12.67
N LEU A 18 0.41 13.88 -12.31
CA LEU A 18 1.09 12.86 -11.53
C LEU A 18 0.45 12.95 -10.15
N ASN A 19 -0.51 12.08 -9.86
CA ASN A 19 -0.94 11.81 -8.49
C ASN A 19 0.29 11.22 -7.77
N ALA A 20 1.15 12.10 -7.27
CA ALA A 20 2.53 11.78 -6.92
C ALA A 20 2.71 11.19 -5.51
N ASN A 21 1.63 10.88 -4.79
CA ASN A 21 1.69 10.32 -3.44
C ASN A 21 0.84 9.04 -3.28
N ALA A 22 0.84 8.16 -4.30
CA ALA A 22 0.24 6.84 -4.10
C ALA A 22 1.11 6.03 -3.11
N GLY A 23 0.58 5.81 -1.90
CA GLY A 23 1.19 4.97 -0.88
C GLY A 23 1.10 3.48 -1.24
N THR A 24 1.80 2.62 -0.51
CA THR A 24 1.75 1.17 -0.72
C THR A 24 1.62 0.46 0.63
N ILE A 25 0.65 -0.45 0.72
CA ILE A 25 0.44 -1.28 1.91
C ILE A 25 0.63 -2.76 1.59
N THR A 26 1.01 -3.53 2.60
CA THR A 26 1.00 -4.99 2.51
C THR A 26 -0.41 -5.52 2.61
N VAL A 27 -0.78 -6.39 1.67
CA VAL A 27 -2.04 -7.14 1.71
C VAL A 27 -1.85 -8.37 2.58
N LYS A 28 -2.70 -8.53 3.60
CA LYS A 28 -2.75 -9.75 4.40
C LYS A 28 -3.50 -10.83 3.64
N CYS A 29 -2.77 -11.49 2.74
CA CYS A 29 -3.32 -12.54 1.89
C CYS A 29 -3.80 -13.74 2.71
N HIS A 30 -5.09 -14.05 2.62
CA HIS A 30 -5.57 -15.39 2.91
C HIS A 30 -5.32 -16.26 1.67
N TRP A 31 -4.21 -17.00 1.66
CA TRP A 31 -3.85 -17.89 0.56
C TRP A 31 -4.72 -19.16 0.59
N VAL A 32 -5.71 -19.20 -0.29
CA VAL A 32 -6.63 -20.33 -0.43
C VAL A 32 -6.14 -21.25 -1.55
N PRO A 33 -6.04 -22.57 -1.33
CA PRO A 33 -5.72 -23.52 -2.39
C PRO A 33 -6.72 -23.41 -3.55
N SER A 34 -6.22 -23.27 -4.77
CA SER A 34 -7.04 -22.91 -5.94
C SER A 34 -7.08 -23.96 -7.04
N HIS A 35 -6.72 -25.20 -6.70
CA HIS A 35 -6.61 -26.46 -7.46
C HIS A 35 -5.15 -26.97 -7.48
N PRO A 36 -4.92 -28.29 -7.38
CA PRO A 36 -3.62 -28.86 -7.67
C PRO A 36 -3.27 -28.51 -9.12
N GLY A 37 -2.07 -27.99 -9.34
CA GLY A 37 -1.54 -27.83 -10.68
C GLY A 37 -1.32 -29.18 -11.36
N PRO A 38 -0.77 -29.19 -12.59
CA PRO A 38 -0.20 -30.42 -13.14
C PRO A 38 0.77 -31.06 -12.13
N VAL A 39 0.91 -32.39 -12.19
CA VAL A 39 1.69 -33.21 -11.25
C VAL A 39 3.00 -32.49 -10.87
N GLY A 40 3.15 -32.17 -9.58
CA GLY A 40 4.33 -31.49 -9.05
C GLY A 40 4.21 -29.98 -8.83
N ALA A 41 3.01 -29.38 -8.78
CA ALA A 41 2.81 -28.00 -8.33
C ALA A 41 1.48 -27.78 -7.58
N ASN A 42 1.50 -26.95 -6.53
CA ASN A 42 0.31 -26.51 -5.79
C ASN A 42 -0.04 -25.06 -6.12
N GLY A 43 -1.31 -24.79 -6.44
CA GLY A 43 -1.81 -23.44 -6.72
C GLY A 43 -2.54 -22.82 -5.53
N PHE A 44 -2.32 -21.53 -5.31
CA PHE A 44 -2.97 -20.74 -4.27
C PHE A 44 -3.46 -19.41 -4.83
N LEU A 45 -4.57 -18.90 -4.31
CA LEU A 45 -5.11 -17.57 -4.59
C LEU A 45 -5.05 -16.71 -3.34
N CYS A 46 -4.62 -15.46 -3.49
CA CYS A 46 -4.73 -14.44 -2.47
C CYS A 46 -5.99 -13.62 -2.74
N TYR A 47 -6.83 -13.52 -1.71
CA TYR A 47 -8.00 -12.66 -1.71
C TYR A 47 -7.73 -11.39 -0.91
N ASP A 48 -8.11 -10.25 -1.47
CA ASP A 48 -8.24 -8.97 -0.79
C ASP A 48 -9.69 -8.52 -0.97
N GLU A 49 -10.36 -8.13 0.11
CA GLU A 49 -11.72 -7.55 0.02
C GLU A 49 -12.74 -8.46 -0.72
N GLY A 50 -12.56 -9.78 -0.58
CA GLY A 50 -13.40 -10.79 -1.25
C GLY A 50 -13.08 -11.03 -2.73
N SER A 51 -12.10 -10.33 -3.31
CA SER A 51 -11.66 -10.47 -4.70
C SER A 51 -10.30 -11.15 -4.79
N ALA A 52 -10.12 -12.06 -5.75
CA ALA A 52 -8.82 -12.68 -5.99
C ALA A 52 -7.89 -11.67 -6.69
N VAL A 53 -6.80 -11.27 -6.01
CA VAL A 53 -5.87 -10.22 -6.49
C VAL A 53 -4.55 -10.78 -6.98
N ALA A 54 -4.16 -11.95 -6.48
CA ALA A 54 -2.94 -12.62 -6.90
C ALA A 54 -3.09 -14.15 -6.84
N SER A 55 -2.22 -14.85 -7.56
CA SER A 55 -1.99 -16.29 -7.39
C SER A 55 -0.51 -16.56 -7.21
N LYS A 56 -0.22 -17.70 -6.56
CA LYS A 56 1.10 -18.31 -6.59
C LYS A 56 1.02 -19.79 -6.92
N ARG A 57 2.05 -20.30 -7.57
CA ARG A 57 2.30 -21.72 -7.77
C ARG A 57 3.59 -22.10 -7.11
N VAL A 58 3.58 -23.19 -6.36
CA VAL A 58 4.75 -23.73 -5.67
C VAL A 58 5.00 -25.14 -6.17
N GLY A 59 6.13 -25.32 -6.86
CA GLY A 59 6.58 -26.63 -7.30
C GLY A 59 6.90 -27.56 -6.11
N THR A 60 6.64 -28.85 -6.29
CA THR A 60 6.85 -29.89 -5.27
C THR A 60 7.64 -31.06 -5.86
N GLY A 61 8.27 -31.86 -4.99
CA GLY A 61 9.10 -33.00 -5.41
C GLY A 61 10.32 -32.56 -6.22
N ALA A 62 10.52 -33.14 -7.40
CA ALA A 62 11.61 -32.78 -8.32
C ALA A 62 11.53 -31.33 -8.84
N ASN A 63 10.37 -30.67 -8.70
CA ASN A 63 10.16 -29.28 -9.10
C ASN A 63 10.22 -28.30 -7.92
N THR A 64 10.69 -28.72 -6.74
CA THR A 64 10.80 -27.84 -5.58
C THR A 64 11.67 -26.62 -5.90
N GLY A 65 11.18 -25.43 -5.57
CA GLY A 65 11.82 -24.15 -5.92
C GLY A 65 11.35 -23.55 -7.25
N ASN A 66 10.66 -24.32 -8.10
CA ASN A 66 10.02 -23.77 -9.30
C ASN A 66 8.69 -23.12 -8.91
N CYS A 67 8.73 -21.80 -8.72
CA CYS A 67 7.58 -21.03 -8.28
C CYS A 67 7.24 -19.92 -9.26
N SER A 68 5.96 -19.56 -9.31
CA SER A 68 5.50 -18.40 -10.08
C SER A 68 4.45 -17.64 -9.29
N THR A 69 4.46 -16.31 -9.45
CA THR A 69 3.47 -15.39 -8.87
C THR A 69 2.84 -14.59 -9.99
N TYR A 70 1.53 -14.41 -9.93
CA TYR A 70 0.79 -13.62 -10.90
C TYR A 70 -0.17 -12.67 -10.20
N ILE A 71 -0.24 -11.42 -10.69
CA ILE A 71 -1.16 -10.39 -10.21
C ILE A 71 -2.30 -10.26 -11.22
N TYR A 72 -3.54 -10.35 -10.74
CA TYR A 72 -4.74 -10.25 -11.58
C TYR A 72 -5.25 -8.82 -11.74
N THR A 73 -5.04 -7.98 -10.73
CA THR A 73 -5.75 -6.71 -10.59
C THR A 73 -4.77 -5.54 -10.65
N THR A 74 -5.13 -4.48 -11.39
CA THR A 74 -4.37 -3.24 -11.42
C THR A 74 -4.32 -2.58 -10.04
N GLY A 75 -3.20 -1.92 -9.73
CA GLY A 75 -2.98 -1.35 -8.39
C GLY A 75 -2.46 -2.37 -7.37
N TYR A 76 -2.17 -3.61 -7.77
CA TYR A 76 -1.46 -4.58 -6.96
C TYR A 76 -0.08 -4.90 -7.56
N SER A 77 0.85 -5.27 -6.70
CA SER A 77 2.18 -5.78 -7.08
C SER A 77 2.64 -6.83 -6.08
N TYR A 78 3.80 -7.44 -6.32
CA TYR A 78 4.42 -8.32 -5.33
C TYR A 78 5.91 -8.04 -5.20
N THR A 79 6.46 -8.41 -4.05
CA THR A 79 7.89 -8.37 -3.77
C THR A 79 8.33 -9.64 -3.03
N GLY A 80 9.64 -9.86 -2.94
CA GLY A 80 10.23 -11.02 -2.27
C GLY A 80 10.30 -12.27 -3.14
N ASN A 81 10.28 -13.44 -2.49
CA ASN A 81 10.41 -14.74 -3.14
C ASN A 81 9.12 -15.11 -3.89
N THR A 82 9.20 -15.60 -5.13
CA THR A 82 8.02 -16.05 -5.89
C THR A 82 7.30 -17.26 -5.28
N CYS A 83 7.98 -18.07 -4.46
CA CYS A 83 7.34 -19.14 -3.69
C CYS A 83 6.53 -18.61 -2.50
N ASP A 84 6.92 -17.46 -1.96
CA ASP A 84 6.25 -16.81 -0.84
C ASP A 84 6.25 -15.28 -1.00
N PRO A 85 5.46 -14.77 -1.95
CA PRO A 85 5.46 -13.37 -2.28
C PRO A 85 4.71 -12.56 -1.23
N THR A 86 5.24 -11.37 -0.93
CA THR A 86 4.48 -10.34 -0.24
C THR A 86 3.69 -9.55 -1.26
N ILE A 87 2.36 -9.57 -1.17
CA ILE A 87 1.48 -8.81 -2.06
C ILE A 87 1.32 -7.40 -1.52
N LEU A 88 1.42 -6.43 -2.42
CA LEU A 88 1.33 -5.01 -2.13
C LEU A 88 0.14 -4.41 -2.86
N LYS A 89 -0.59 -3.50 -2.20
CA LYS A 89 -1.68 -2.70 -2.78
C LYS A 89 -1.24 -1.25 -2.82
N THR A 90 -1.31 -0.65 -3.99
CA THR A 90 -1.14 0.79 -4.20
C THR A 90 -2.40 1.50 -3.73
N VAL A 91 -2.23 2.47 -2.85
CA VAL A 91 -3.31 3.21 -2.20
C VAL A 91 -3.25 4.66 -2.70
N PRO A 92 -4.29 5.15 -3.40
CA PRO A 92 -4.34 6.56 -3.77
C PRO A 92 -4.58 7.44 -2.54
N ASP A 93 -4.16 8.70 -2.58
CA ASP A 93 -4.35 9.67 -1.49
C ASP A 93 -5.82 9.82 -1.05
N ASN A 94 -6.75 9.64 -1.99
CA ASN A 94 -8.19 9.75 -1.77
C ASN A 94 -8.86 8.40 -1.45
N TYR A 95 -8.09 7.43 -0.94
CA TYR A 95 -8.61 6.11 -0.61
C TYR A 95 -9.77 6.21 0.38
N THR A 96 -10.90 5.65 -0.02
CA THR A 96 -12.07 5.49 0.85
C THR A 96 -12.10 4.05 1.34
N PRO A 97 -12.03 3.81 2.66
CA PRO A 97 -12.07 2.45 3.16
C PRO A 97 -13.40 1.76 2.84
N PRO A 98 -13.37 0.44 2.60
CA PRO A 98 -14.59 -0.33 2.39
C PRO A 98 -15.47 -0.31 3.64
N PRO A 99 -16.79 -0.57 3.53
CA PRO A 99 -17.76 -0.41 4.63
C PRO A 99 -17.67 -1.47 5.75
N TYR A 100 -16.62 -2.29 5.77
CA TYR A 100 -16.37 -3.32 6.78
C TYR A 100 -15.03 -3.07 7.45
N CYS A 101 -14.84 -3.61 8.66
CA CYS A 101 -13.52 -3.64 9.29
C CYS A 101 -12.53 -4.31 8.36
N GLY A 102 -11.36 -3.71 8.16
CA GLY A 102 -10.37 -4.24 7.24
C GLY A 102 -9.89 -5.63 7.66
N PRO A 103 -9.25 -6.39 6.76
CA PRO A 103 -8.74 -7.73 7.06
C PRO A 103 -7.67 -7.76 8.17
N ASN A 104 -7.22 -6.59 8.62
CA ASN A 104 -6.24 -6.39 9.67
C ASN A 104 -6.85 -5.84 10.97
N SER A 105 -8.15 -6.04 11.22
CA SER A 105 -8.76 -5.72 12.53
C SER A 105 -7.94 -6.30 13.68
N ASP A 106 -7.71 -5.53 14.74
CA ASP A 106 -6.87 -5.86 15.90
C ASP A 106 -5.36 -6.03 15.63
N GLU A 107 -4.89 -5.76 14.41
CA GLU A 107 -3.47 -5.86 14.07
C GLU A 107 -2.72 -4.53 14.24
N LEU A 108 -1.40 -4.65 14.41
CA LEU A 108 -0.48 -3.52 14.41
C LEU A 108 -0.19 -3.11 12.96
N TYR A 109 -0.48 -1.86 12.61
CA TYR A 109 0.01 -1.27 11.35
C TYR A 109 1.52 -0.99 11.44
N GLY A 110 1.94 -0.36 12.54
CA GLY A 110 3.35 -0.04 12.79
C GLY A 110 3.54 1.27 13.54
N ASP A 111 4.79 1.72 13.58
CA ASP A 111 5.19 3.00 14.17
C ASP A 111 5.34 4.05 13.05
N VAL A 112 4.56 5.12 13.13
CA VAL A 112 4.54 6.24 12.18
C VAL A 112 5.33 7.40 12.75
N TYR A 113 6.31 7.88 12.00
CA TYR A 113 7.00 9.13 12.29
C TYR A 113 6.29 10.30 11.59
N VAL A 114 6.03 11.37 12.35
CA VAL A 114 5.47 12.64 11.87
C VAL A 114 6.42 13.75 12.25
N SER A 115 6.77 14.61 11.31
CA SER A 115 7.74 15.70 11.49
C SER A 115 7.36 16.95 10.72
N GLU A 116 7.79 18.09 11.25
CA GLU A 116 7.65 19.39 10.60
C GLU A 116 9.03 20.03 10.38
N PRO A 117 9.16 21.01 9.46
CA PRO A 117 10.39 21.78 9.28
C PRO A 117 10.85 22.42 10.61
N PRO A 118 12.14 22.72 10.81
CA PRO A 118 13.16 23.01 9.79
C PRO A 118 14.16 21.88 9.45
N ASN A 119 14.15 20.75 10.17
CA ASN A 119 15.20 19.73 10.07
C ASN A 119 14.96 18.62 9.01
N GLY A 120 14.04 18.85 8.07
CA GLY A 120 13.75 17.92 6.99
C GLY A 120 12.44 18.24 6.26
N PRO A 121 12.08 17.45 5.24
CA PRO A 121 10.74 17.52 4.65
C PRO A 121 9.69 17.20 5.72
N ALA A 122 8.55 17.89 5.66
CA ALA A 122 7.41 17.55 6.50
C ALA A 122 6.99 16.11 6.21
N THR A 123 6.87 15.29 7.24
CA THR A 123 6.28 13.95 7.16
C THR A 123 4.92 14.01 7.83
N PHE A 124 3.87 13.84 7.05
CA PHE A 124 2.50 13.85 7.55
C PHE A 124 2.06 12.43 7.90
N PHE A 125 1.06 12.32 8.77
CA PHE A 125 0.50 11.04 9.11
C PHE A 125 -0.15 10.39 7.86
N PRO A 126 0.23 9.15 7.48
CA PRO A 126 -0.19 8.47 6.25
C PRO A 126 -1.62 7.92 6.40
N THR A 127 -2.59 8.83 6.45
CA THR A 127 -3.98 8.50 6.80
C THR A 127 -4.62 7.57 5.76
N ALA A 128 -4.32 7.75 4.48
CA ALA A 128 -4.86 6.93 3.41
C ALA A 128 -4.38 5.48 3.51
N GLU A 129 -3.08 5.27 3.76
CA GLU A 129 -2.48 3.96 3.93
C GLU A 129 -2.98 3.25 5.18
N VAL A 130 -3.07 3.97 6.31
CA VAL A 130 -3.60 3.40 7.54
C VAL A 130 -5.08 3.03 7.38
N ASN A 131 -5.88 3.86 6.71
CA ASN A 131 -7.28 3.53 6.42
C ASN A 131 -7.41 2.35 5.45
N ALA A 132 -6.54 2.24 4.46
CA ALA A 132 -6.50 1.09 3.57
C ALA A 132 -6.08 -0.19 4.27
N TYR A 133 -5.21 -0.09 5.26
CA TYR A 133 -4.79 -1.23 6.06
C TYR A 133 -5.88 -1.65 7.07
N CYS A 134 -6.51 -0.71 7.77
CA CYS A 134 -7.46 -0.98 8.86
C CYS A 134 -8.94 -1.05 8.45
N GLY A 135 -9.32 -0.56 7.26
CA GLY A 135 -10.71 -0.51 6.79
C GLY A 135 -11.62 0.42 7.59
N ALA A 136 -12.95 0.23 7.51
CA ALA A 136 -13.93 1.19 8.05
C ALA A 136 -13.92 1.33 9.58
N CYS A 137 -13.44 0.33 10.30
CA CYS A 137 -13.38 0.38 11.77
C CYS A 137 -12.29 1.35 12.26
N GLY A 138 -11.38 1.73 11.36
CA GLY A 138 -10.36 2.74 11.61
C GLY A 138 -9.27 2.23 12.54
N TYR A 139 -8.61 3.16 13.23
CA TYR A 139 -7.43 2.87 14.03
C TYR A 139 -7.40 3.65 15.34
N ASN A 140 -6.61 3.15 16.28
CA ASN A 140 -6.11 3.89 17.44
C ASN A 140 -4.64 4.25 17.19
N SER A 141 -4.26 5.47 17.54
CA SER A 141 -2.85 5.88 17.57
C SER A 141 -2.44 6.23 19.00
N TYR A 142 -1.28 5.74 19.40
CA TYR A 142 -0.69 6.00 20.71
C TYR A 142 0.61 6.75 20.51
N HIS A 143 0.75 7.91 21.13
CA HIS A 143 2.02 8.61 21.17
C HIS A 143 3.04 7.78 21.96
N ILE A 144 4.22 7.54 21.38
CA ILE A 144 5.27 6.72 22.03
C ILE A 144 6.57 7.49 22.28
N ALA A 145 6.88 8.52 21.49
CA ALA A 145 8.06 9.35 21.68
C ALA A 145 7.90 10.71 20.99
N SER A 146 8.51 11.74 21.59
CA SER A 146 8.66 13.07 20.97
C SER A 146 10.13 13.43 20.84
N TYR A 147 10.42 14.15 19.78
CA TYR A 147 11.70 14.77 19.46
C TYR A 147 11.45 16.27 19.23
N ALA A 148 12.53 17.05 19.14
CA ALA A 148 12.42 18.51 19.02
C ALA A 148 11.57 18.98 17.80
N TYR A 149 11.44 18.16 16.76
CA TYR A 149 10.75 18.50 15.51
C TYR A 149 9.89 17.36 14.93
N GLY A 150 9.51 16.39 15.78
CA GLY A 150 8.72 15.25 15.33
C GLY A 150 8.29 14.34 16.46
N ALA A 151 7.40 13.40 16.15
CA ALA A 151 6.86 12.44 17.09
C ALA A 151 6.65 11.08 16.41
N TYR A 152 6.73 10.02 17.21
CA TYR A 152 6.35 8.68 16.80
C TYR A 152 5.00 8.31 17.40
N PHE A 153 4.17 7.72 16.56
CA PHE A 153 2.86 7.19 16.92
C PHE A 153 2.80 5.71 16.57
N ARG A 154 2.43 4.88 17.54
CA ARG A 154 2.11 3.47 17.29
C ARG A 154 0.65 3.34 16.88
N VAL A 155 0.38 2.63 15.79
CA VAL A 155 -0.95 2.56 15.17
C VAL A 155 -1.49 1.13 15.15
N TYR A 156 -2.67 0.94 15.73
CA TYR A 156 -3.40 -0.34 15.76
C TYR A 156 -4.76 -0.21 15.10
N CYS A 157 -5.16 -1.21 14.32
CA CYS A 157 -6.50 -1.26 13.74
C CYS A 157 -7.55 -1.61 14.81
N LYS A 158 -8.73 -1.02 14.69
CA LYS A 158 -9.89 -1.31 15.55
C LYS A 158 -10.68 -2.52 15.03
N HIS A 159 -11.45 -3.11 15.93
CA HIS A 159 -12.51 -4.07 15.64
C HIS A 159 -13.88 -3.39 15.65
#